data_AF-A0AAW4U8A2-F1
#
_entry.id   AF-A0AAW4U8A2-F1
#
_cell.length_a   1.000
_cell.length_b   1.000
_cell.length_c   1.000
_cell.angle_alpha   90.00
_cell.angle_beta   90.00
_cell.angle_gamma   90.00
#
_symmetry.space_group_name_H-M   'P 1'
#
loop_
_entity.id
_entity.type
_entity.pdbx_description
1 polymer ?
#
loop_
_entity_poly.entity_id
_entity_poly.type
_entity_poly.pdbx_seq_one_letter_code
_entity_poly.pdbx_strand_id
1 'polypeptide(L)'
;MKRAYSNNLFETGNTIIPKTMKNLGLLKEYKKNQIFYKWGDIVGKEIEKHISPQEINFGVLYVYANSSVWANNFQYLKIEIIEKINDFLGYKFVKDIQFTRLRKKKIDNYSSVLERKIDLGKYVRRVPITDEDLILADTKVQQIEDEKLRQKLKTIYLKSIQLIRLKKDYGWIACKRCGRLTPKEKPICFNCLREIKEEKEATIIEIFEEMPWANYQDISQYVDCNMNMVKKMRDKLIQMIASKLSPDDYTSVEAIKLVMLYKAISPEKLNEYIIKDTLNKLRFDMAFWDNNKIKVKRK
;
A
#
# COMPACT_ATOMS: atom_id res chain seq x y z
N MET A 1 -1.26 -26.29 -28.15
CA MET A 1 -2.29 -25.23 -27.98
C MET A 1 -2.68 -25.14 -26.50
N LYS A 2 -2.21 -24.12 -25.77
CA LYS A 2 -2.63 -23.88 -24.37
C LYS A 2 -3.85 -22.96 -24.39
N ARG A 3 -5.03 -23.48 -24.05
CA ARG A 3 -6.24 -22.67 -23.87
C ARG A 3 -6.08 -21.83 -22.60
N ALA A 4 -5.96 -20.51 -22.77
CA ALA A 4 -6.05 -19.57 -21.67
C ALA A 4 -7.53 -19.44 -21.27
N TYR A 5 -7.90 -19.95 -20.09
CA TYR A 5 -9.19 -19.65 -19.48
C TYR A 5 -9.16 -18.21 -18.96
N SER A 6 -9.79 -17.28 -19.68
CA SER A 6 -10.05 -15.93 -19.18
C SER A 6 -11.30 -15.94 -18.30
N ASN A 7 -11.12 -16.17 -17.00
CA ASN A 7 -12.18 -15.88 -16.03
C ASN A 7 -12.27 -14.36 -15.83
N ASN A 8 -13.23 -13.72 -16.49
CA ASN A 8 -13.55 -12.28 -16.38
C ASN A 8 -14.17 -11.86 -15.02
N LEU A 9 -14.17 -12.73 -14.01
CA LEU A 9 -14.72 -12.46 -12.67
C LEU A 9 -13.75 -11.71 -11.75
N PHE A 10 -12.45 -11.69 -12.06
CA PHE A 10 -11.44 -11.02 -11.24
C PHE A 10 -10.59 -10.11 -12.12
N GLU A 11 -10.49 -8.83 -11.74
CA GLU A 11 -9.51 -7.95 -12.37
C GLU A 11 -8.11 -8.50 -12.12
N THR A 12 -7.33 -8.69 -13.18
CA THR A 12 -5.96 -9.18 -13.06
C THR A 12 -5.05 -8.10 -12.47
N GLY A 13 -3.91 -8.50 -11.88
CA GLY A 13 -2.90 -7.55 -11.36
C GLY A 13 -2.52 -6.47 -12.38
N ASN A 14 -2.48 -6.83 -13.66
CA ASN A 14 -2.15 -5.92 -14.76
C ASN A 14 -3.21 -4.84 -15.01
N THR A 15 -4.48 -5.08 -14.68
CA THR A 15 -5.57 -4.12 -14.87
C THR A 15 -5.84 -3.30 -13.62
N ILE A 16 -5.69 -3.90 -12.43
CA ILE A 16 -6.02 -3.22 -11.17
C ILE A 16 -4.92 -2.23 -10.75
N ILE A 17 -3.64 -2.59 -10.91
CA ILE A 17 -2.52 -1.73 -10.48
C ILE A 17 -2.53 -0.37 -11.20
N PRO A 18 -2.67 -0.28 -12.54
CA PRO A 18 -2.74 1.02 -13.21
C PRO A 18 -3.95 1.86 -12.78
N LYS A 19 -5.12 1.24 -12.57
CA LYS A 19 -6.33 1.92 -12.10
C LYS A 19 -6.15 2.50 -10.70
N THR A 20 -5.60 1.71 -9.77
CA THR A 20 -5.31 2.15 -8.41
C THR A 20 -4.29 3.29 -8.39
N MET A 21 -3.20 3.19 -9.16
CA MET A 21 -2.19 4.24 -9.26
C MET A 21 -2.77 5.55 -9.82
N LYS A 22 -3.75 5.47 -10.73
CA LYS A 22 -4.50 6.64 -11.22
C LYS A 22 -5.32 7.30 -10.12
N ASN A 23 -6.05 6.51 -9.33
CA ASN A 23 -6.89 7.03 -8.24
C ASN A 23 -6.07 7.67 -7.12
N LEU A 24 -4.83 7.23 -6.92
CA LEU A 24 -3.90 7.79 -5.94
C LEU A 24 -3.11 9.01 -6.45
N GLY A 25 -3.32 9.46 -7.69
CA GLY A 25 -2.55 10.56 -8.29
C GLY A 25 -1.11 10.20 -8.69
N LEU A 26 -0.69 8.95 -8.51
CA LEU A 26 0.68 8.46 -8.74
C LEU A 26 0.90 7.93 -10.16
N LEU A 27 -0.07 8.11 -11.07
CA LEU A 27 0.00 7.56 -12.43
C LEU A 27 1.26 8.01 -13.18
N LYS A 28 1.70 9.26 -12.98
CA LYS A 28 2.91 9.81 -13.62
C LYS A 28 4.17 9.10 -13.13
N GLU A 29 4.29 8.87 -11.83
CA GLU A 29 5.43 8.12 -11.24
C GLU A 29 5.41 6.66 -11.64
N TYR A 30 4.22 6.05 -11.67
CA TYR A 30 4.06 4.68 -12.13
C TYR A 30 4.51 4.51 -13.59
N LYS A 31 4.05 5.39 -14.49
CA LYS A 31 4.45 5.40 -15.90
C LYS A 31 5.93 5.69 -16.08
N LYS A 32 6.48 6.64 -15.31
CA LYS A 32 7.93 6.87 -15.23
C LYS A 32 8.65 5.57 -14.92
N ASN A 33 8.28 4.89 -13.83
CA ASN A 33 8.91 3.64 -13.38
C ASN A 33 8.76 2.46 -14.36
N GLN A 34 7.67 2.41 -15.14
CA GLN A 34 7.50 1.40 -16.19
C GLN A 34 8.61 1.49 -17.25
N ILE A 35 9.04 2.70 -17.63
CA ILE A 35 10.12 2.90 -18.61
C ILE A 35 11.44 2.33 -18.08
N PHE A 36 11.75 2.55 -16.79
CA PHE A 36 12.96 2.00 -16.17
C PHE A 36 12.92 0.48 -16.07
N TYR A 37 11.76 -0.09 -15.74
CA TYR A 37 11.60 -1.53 -15.58
C TYR A 37 11.60 -2.27 -16.92
N LYS A 38 11.04 -1.65 -17.96
CA LYS A 38 10.90 -2.20 -19.31
C LYS A 38 11.90 -1.66 -20.32
N TRP A 39 12.96 -1.01 -19.85
CA TRP A 39 13.96 -0.36 -20.71
C TRP A 39 14.52 -1.32 -21.78
N GLY A 40 14.99 -2.50 -21.38
CA GLY A 40 15.51 -3.52 -22.31
C GLY A 40 14.50 -4.01 -23.34
N ASP A 41 13.21 -4.04 -23.01
CA ASP A 41 12.15 -4.41 -23.95
C ASP A 41 11.88 -3.28 -24.96
N ILE A 42 12.08 -2.01 -24.56
CA ILE A 42 11.83 -0.82 -25.39
C ILE A 42 12.99 -0.55 -26.34
N VAL A 43 14.24 -0.55 -25.84
CA VAL A 43 15.43 -0.19 -26.63
C VAL A 43 16.21 -1.40 -27.16
N GLY A 44 15.91 -2.59 -26.67
CA GLY A 44 16.64 -3.82 -27.01
C GLY A 44 17.84 -4.07 -26.09
N LYS A 45 18.20 -5.35 -25.96
CA LYS A 45 19.22 -5.84 -25.01
C LYS A 45 20.62 -5.28 -25.27
N GLU A 46 20.98 -5.00 -26.53
CA GLU A 46 22.30 -4.44 -26.86
C GLU A 46 22.43 -2.99 -26.37
N ILE A 47 21.39 -2.18 -26.56
CA ILE A 47 21.39 -0.79 -26.10
C ILE A 47 21.33 -0.72 -24.56
N GLU A 48 20.52 -1.58 -23.92
CA GLU A 48 20.40 -1.65 -22.47
C GLU A 48 21.73 -1.89 -21.74
N LYS A 49 22.61 -2.72 -22.30
CA LYS A 49 23.93 -3.02 -21.73
C LYS A 49 24.81 -1.77 -21.61
N HIS A 50 24.67 -0.85 -22.56
CA HIS A 50 25.55 0.30 -22.69
C HIS A 50 24.92 1.60 -22.22
N ILE A 51 23.60 1.69 -22.25
CA ILE A 51 22.84 2.91 -21.99
C ILE A 51 21.70 2.60 -21.02
N SER A 52 21.72 3.30 -19.89
CA SER A 52 20.77 3.08 -18.80
C SER A 52 20.02 4.36 -18.45
N PRO A 53 18.68 4.32 -18.33
CA PRO A 53 17.88 5.48 -17.94
C PRO A 53 18.15 5.81 -16.48
N GLN A 54 18.35 7.10 -16.18
CA GLN A 54 18.68 7.60 -14.86
C GLN A 54 17.52 8.36 -14.23
N GLU A 55 16.89 9.24 -15.00
CA GLU A 55 15.82 10.09 -14.50
C GLU A 55 14.96 10.62 -15.64
N ILE A 56 13.70 10.92 -15.35
CA ILE A 56 12.84 11.70 -16.25
C ILE A 56 12.40 12.93 -15.47
N ASN A 57 12.69 14.12 -16.01
CA ASN A 57 12.27 15.39 -15.45
C ASN A 57 11.79 16.33 -16.57
N PHE A 58 10.65 16.99 -16.37
CA PHE A 58 10.02 17.90 -17.35
C PHE A 58 9.92 17.36 -18.80
N GLY A 59 9.77 16.04 -18.96
CA GLY A 59 9.70 15.38 -20.27
C GLY A 59 11.06 15.12 -20.92
N VAL A 60 12.17 15.40 -20.23
CA VAL A 60 13.52 15.02 -20.65
C VAL A 60 13.92 13.75 -19.92
N LEU A 61 14.29 12.71 -20.68
CA LEU A 61 14.87 11.48 -20.15
C LEU A 61 16.40 11.63 -20.09
N TYR A 62 16.95 11.58 -18.88
CA TYR A 62 18.38 11.53 -18.65
C TYR A 62 18.86 10.09 -18.72
N VAL A 63 19.84 9.82 -19.58
CA VAL A 63 20.45 8.50 -19.77
C VAL A 63 21.94 8.56 -19.46
N TYR A 64 22.48 7.48 -18.90
CA TYR A 64 23.91 7.29 -18.72
C TYR A 64 24.42 6.35 -19.80
N ALA A 65 25.49 6.73 -20.50
CA ALA A 65 26.20 5.87 -21.44
C ALA A 65 27.56 5.47 -20.86
N ASN A 66 27.93 4.19 -21.02
CA ASN A 66 29.20 3.68 -20.47
C ASN A 66 30.44 4.07 -21.30
N SER A 67 30.27 4.58 -22.53
CA SER A 67 31.35 5.16 -23.33
C SER A 67 30.87 6.31 -24.21
N SER A 68 31.80 7.16 -24.63
CA SER A 68 31.53 8.26 -25.57
C SER A 68 31.08 7.76 -26.95
N VAL A 69 31.56 6.59 -27.38
CA VAL A 69 31.15 5.95 -28.64
C VAL A 69 29.67 5.60 -28.61
N TRP A 70 29.20 5.00 -27.50
CA TRP A 70 27.78 4.68 -27.33
C TRP A 70 26.91 5.92 -27.20
N ALA A 71 27.40 6.97 -26.54
CA ALA A 71 26.70 8.25 -26.48
C ALA A 71 26.50 8.86 -27.88
N ASN A 72 27.54 8.86 -28.71
CA ASN A 72 27.47 9.37 -30.08
C ASN A 72 26.52 8.54 -30.94
N ASN A 73 26.63 7.21 -30.93
CA ASN A 73 25.74 6.35 -31.71
C ASN A 73 24.27 6.52 -31.29
N PHE A 74 24.01 6.64 -29.99
CA PHE A 74 22.66 6.79 -29.47
C PHE A 74 22.08 8.19 -29.70
N GLN A 75 22.92 9.23 -29.85
CA GLN A 75 22.46 10.56 -30.26
C GLN A 75 21.74 10.50 -31.62
N TYR A 76 22.21 9.67 -32.56
CA TYR A 76 21.54 9.46 -33.85
C TYR A 76 20.24 8.65 -33.73
N LEU A 77 20.16 7.72 -32.77
CA LEU A 77 18.98 6.89 -32.51
C LEU A 77 17.94 7.56 -31.59
N LYS A 78 18.25 8.74 -31.07
CA LYS A 78 17.46 9.44 -30.06
C LYS A 78 16.01 9.65 -30.47
N ILE A 79 15.75 10.02 -31.73
CA ILE A 79 14.40 10.28 -32.24
C ILE A 79 13.59 8.98 -32.24
N GLU A 80 14.16 7.90 -32.79
CA GLU A 80 13.53 6.58 -32.83
C GLU A 80 13.23 6.04 -31.42
N ILE A 81 14.11 6.28 -30.46
CA ILE A 81 13.93 5.83 -29.08
C ILE A 81 12.84 6.63 -28.37
N ILE A 82 12.75 7.94 -28.62
CA ILE A 82 11.65 8.76 -28.10
C ILE A 82 10.31 8.25 -28.63
N GLU A 83 10.23 7.88 -29.92
CA GLU A 83 9.04 7.29 -30.53
C GLU A 83 8.70 5.96 -29.86
N LYS A 84 9.64 5.02 -29.76
CA LYS A 84 9.45 3.72 -29.10
C LYS A 84 8.95 3.84 -27.66
N ILE A 85 9.50 4.79 -26.89
CA ILE A 85 9.06 5.03 -25.51
C ILE A 85 7.62 5.58 -25.47
N ASN A 86 7.31 6.55 -26.33
CA ASN A 86 5.98 7.17 -26.36
C ASN A 86 4.91 6.19 -26.88
N ASP A 87 5.24 5.36 -27.85
CA ASP A 87 4.38 4.29 -28.37
C ASP A 87 4.11 3.23 -27.30
N PHE A 88 5.15 2.83 -26.55
CA PHE A 88 5.00 1.91 -25.42
C PHE A 88 4.05 2.45 -24.34
N LEU A 89 4.06 3.77 -24.09
CA LEU A 89 3.20 4.40 -23.09
C LEU A 89 1.79 4.71 -23.61
N GLY A 90 1.62 4.81 -24.94
CA GLY A 90 0.38 5.18 -25.63
C GLY A 90 0.09 6.68 -25.69
N TYR A 91 1.07 7.54 -25.34
CA TYR A 91 0.96 9.00 -25.39
C TYR A 91 2.34 9.67 -25.32
N LYS A 92 2.44 10.94 -25.74
CA LYS A 92 3.70 11.71 -25.71
C LYS A 92 4.10 12.06 -24.26
N PHE A 93 5.05 11.31 -23.69
CA PHE A 93 5.56 11.49 -22.33
C PHE A 93 7.01 11.98 -22.31
N VAL A 94 7.87 11.47 -23.20
CA VAL A 94 9.25 11.90 -23.37
C VAL A 94 9.33 12.80 -24.60
N LYS A 95 9.88 13.99 -24.41
CA LYS A 95 10.09 15.03 -25.44
C LYS A 95 11.54 15.07 -25.91
N ASP A 96 12.47 14.74 -25.01
CA ASP A 96 13.89 14.84 -25.27
C ASP A 96 14.68 13.78 -24.48
N ILE A 97 15.89 13.47 -24.93
CA ILE A 97 16.83 12.59 -24.23
C ILE A 97 18.18 13.30 -24.09
N GLN A 98 18.72 13.32 -22.87
CA GLN A 98 20.01 13.95 -22.58
C GLN A 98 20.95 12.97 -21.88
N PHE A 99 22.22 13.04 -22.25
CA PHE A 99 23.24 12.24 -21.58
C PHE A 99 23.66 12.88 -20.27
N THR A 100 23.75 12.08 -19.23
CA THR A 100 24.30 12.48 -17.94
C THR A 100 25.52 11.64 -17.61
N ARG A 101 26.52 12.25 -16.97
CA ARG A 101 27.68 11.55 -16.39
C ARG A 101 27.34 10.89 -15.05
N LEU A 102 26.21 11.27 -14.45
CA LEU A 102 25.77 10.77 -13.15
C LEU A 102 25.02 9.45 -13.34
N ARG A 103 25.68 8.35 -12.95
CA ARG A 103 25.02 7.04 -12.82
C ARG A 103 24.41 6.94 -11.42
N LYS A 104 23.10 7.17 -11.30
CA LYS A 104 22.36 6.83 -10.09
C LYS A 104 22.45 5.31 -9.94
N LYS A 105 22.95 4.83 -8.80
CA LYS A 105 22.92 3.39 -8.48
C LYS A 105 21.45 2.96 -8.55
N LYS A 106 21.14 1.85 -9.24
CA LYS A 106 19.87 1.17 -9.04
C LYS A 106 19.77 0.92 -7.54
N ILE A 107 18.80 1.54 -6.88
CA ILE A 107 18.42 1.11 -5.55
C ILE A 107 17.70 -0.20 -5.81
N ASP A 108 18.43 -1.29 -5.70
CA ASP A 108 17.82 -2.61 -5.65
C ASP A 108 17.00 -2.63 -4.35
N ASN A 109 15.74 -2.22 -4.45
CA ASN A 109 14.74 -2.43 -3.39
C ASN A 109 14.51 -3.94 -3.12
N TYR A 110 15.17 -4.80 -3.91
CA TYR A 110 15.26 -6.22 -3.70
C TYR A 110 16.46 -6.53 -2.80
N SER A 111 16.18 -6.75 -1.52
CA SER A 111 17.19 -7.12 -0.53
C SER A 111 17.94 -8.38 -0.95
N SER A 112 19.27 -8.35 -0.95
CA SER A 112 20.15 -9.52 -1.13
C SER A 112 19.90 -10.64 -0.11
N VAL A 113 19.19 -10.34 1.00
CA VAL A 113 18.70 -11.33 1.97
C VAL A 113 17.70 -12.30 1.34
N LEU A 114 16.95 -11.89 0.31
CA LEU A 114 16.00 -12.76 -0.41
C LEU A 114 16.68 -13.76 -1.36
N GLU A 115 17.97 -13.59 -1.68
CA GLU A 115 18.69 -14.50 -2.59
C GLU A 115 19.05 -15.83 -1.93
N ARG A 116 19.24 -15.86 -0.60
CA ARG A 116 19.43 -17.11 0.14
C ARG A 116 18.08 -17.80 0.31
N LYS A 117 17.63 -18.51 -0.73
CA LYS A 117 16.47 -19.42 -0.64
C LYS A 117 16.82 -20.58 0.29
N ILE A 118 16.60 -20.39 1.58
CA ILE A 118 16.58 -21.49 2.53
C ILE A 118 15.41 -22.40 2.12
N ASP A 119 15.72 -23.63 1.73
CA ASP A 119 14.70 -24.64 1.44
C ASP A 119 14.08 -25.14 2.74
N LEU A 120 13.10 -24.39 3.25
CA LEU A 120 12.33 -24.72 4.44
C LEU A 120 11.71 -26.13 4.34
N GLY A 121 11.39 -26.58 3.12
CA GLY A 121 10.80 -27.89 2.87
C GLY A 121 11.70 -29.04 3.31
N LYS A 122 13.04 -28.89 3.20
CA LYS A 122 14.00 -29.89 3.71
C LYS A 122 13.96 -30.02 5.23
N TYR A 123 13.88 -28.90 5.93
CA TYR A 123 13.83 -28.89 7.40
C TYR A 123 12.51 -29.45 7.92
N VAL A 124 11.38 -29.05 7.33
CA VAL A 124 10.05 -29.55 7.72
C VAL A 124 9.94 -31.06 7.55
N ARG A 125 10.53 -31.64 6.49
CA ARG A 125 10.50 -33.10 6.26
C ARG A 125 11.30 -33.89 7.30
N ARG A 126 12.29 -33.29 7.95
CA ARG A 126 13.10 -33.94 9.00
C ARG A 126 12.39 -34.02 10.35
N VAL A 127 11.34 -33.23 10.54
CA VAL A 127 10.54 -33.27 11.78
C VAL A 127 9.71 -34.56 11.77
N PRO A 128 9.81 -35.41 12.81
CA PRO A 128 9.05 -36.66 12.85
C PRO A 128 7.54 -36.39 12.96
N ILE A 129 6.76 -37.23 12.28
CA ILE A 129 5.31 -37.34 12.44
C ILE A 129 5.07 -38.54 13.36
N THR A 130 4.31 -38.33 14.42
CA THR A 130 3.94 -39.37 15.38
C THR A 130 2.60 -40.00 15.01
N ASP A 131 2.31 -41.18 15.57
CA ASP A 131 1.03 -41.85 15.33
C ASP A 131 -0.17 -41.02 15.81
N GLU A 132 0.01 -40.27 16.91
CA GLU A 132 -0.99 -39.32 17.41
C GLU A 132 -1.32 -38.23 16.37
N ASP A 133 -0.32 -37.74 15.63
CA ASP A 133 -0.53 -36.73 14.59
C ASP A 133 -1.34 -37.28 13.40
N LEU A 134 -1.13 -38.56 13.07
CA LEU A 134 -1.87 -39.24 12.01
C LEU A 134 -3.34 -39.36 12.38
N ILE A 135 -3.62 -39.82 13.62
CA ILE A 135 -4.98 -39.93 14.16
C ILE A 135 -5.66 -38.56 14.16
N LEU A 136 -4.98 -37.53 14.68
CA LEU A 136 -5.52 -36.17 14.71
C LEU A 136 -5.79 -35.62 13.30
N ALA A 137 -4.91 -35.89 12.34
CA ALA A 137 -5.09 -35.49 10.95
C ALA A 137 -6.32 -36.16 10.33
N ASP A 138 -6.52 -37.45 10.58
CA ASP A 138 -7.67 -38.21 10.11
C ASP A 138 -8.99 -37.68 10.69
N THR A 139 -9.03 -37.41 12.00
CA THR A 139 -10.21 -36.81 12.64
C THR A 139 -10.57 -35.46 12.01
N LYS A 140 -9.58 -34.63 11.65
CA LYS A 140 -9.82 -33.31 11.05
C LYS A 140 -10.37 -33.36 9.64
N VAL A 141 -10.11 -34.42 8.89
CA VAL A 141 -10.56 -34.56 7.48
C VAL A 141 -11.71 -35.56 7.32
N GLN A 142 -12.21 -36.12 8.42
CA GLN A 142 -13.22 -37.18 8.42
C GLN A 142 -14.51 -36.79 7.69
N GLN A 143 -14.93 -35.53 7.79
CA GLN A 143 -16.18 -35.03 7.20
C GLN A 143 -16.07 -34.69 5.70
N ILE A 144 -14.93 -34.96 5.07
CA ILE A 144 -14.69 -34.62 3.67
C ILE A 144 -15.01 -35.82 2.79
N GLU A 145 -16.07 -35.70 1.98
CA GLU A 145 -16.55 -36.78 1.11
C GLU A 145 -15.60 -37.06 -0.07
N ASP A 146 -15.02 -36.01 -0.68
CA ASP A 146 -14.08 -36.17 -1.80
C ASP A 146 -12.74 -36.73 -1.30
N GLU A 147 -12.46 -37.97 -1.70
CA GLU A 147 -11.23 -38.71 -1.36
C GLU A 147 -9.95 -37.96 -1.75
N LYS A 148 -9.90 -37.38 -2.96
CA LYS A 148 -8.70 -36.69 -3.44
C LYS A 148 -8.44 -35.43 -2.64
N LEU A 149 -9.50 -34.69 -2.29
CA LEU A 149 -9.40 -33.51 -1.46
C LEU A 149 -9.01 -33.87 -0.02
N ARG A 150 -9.62 -34.93 0.53
CA ARG A 150 -9.34 -35.46 1.87
C ARG A 150 -7.86 -35.81 2.05
N GLN A 151 -7.28 -36.55 1.11
CA GLN A 151 -5.86 -36.92 1.14
C GLN A 151 -4.92 -35.72 1.07
N LYS A 152 -5.24 -34.72 0.21
CA LYS A 152 -4.46 -33.49 0.12
C LYS A 152 -4.51 -32.68 1.41
N LEU A 153 -5.70 -32.53 2.00
CA LEU A 153 -5.87 -31.79 3.25
C LEU A 153 -5.21 -32.49 4.42
N LYS A 154 -5.27 -33.83 4.50
CA LYS A 154 -4.52 -34.63 5.48
C LYS A 154 -3.02 -34.32 5.39
N THR A 155 -2.47 -34.32 4.16
CA THR A 155 -1.06 -33.99 3.91
C THR A 155 -0.72 -32.56 4.35
N ILE A 156 -1.57 -31.59 4.02
CA ILE A 156 -1.37 -30.18 4.42
C ILE A 156 -1.40 -30.05 5.94
N TYR A 157 -2.33 -30.73 6.61
CA TYR A 157 -2.45 -30.70 8.06
C TYR A 157 -1.21 -31.27 8.74
N LEU A 158 -0.71 -32.43 8.31
CA LEU A 158 0.54 -33.01 8.81
C LEU A 158 1.75 -32.08 8.60
N LYS A 159 1.84 -31.43 7.43
CA LYS A 159 2.88 -30.42 7.16
C LYS A 159 2.76 -29.21 8.08
N SER A 160 1.54 -28.82 8.45
CA SER A 160 1.31 -27.74 9.40
C SER A 160 1.82 -28.10 10.80
N ILE A 161 1.61 -29.33 11.26
CA ILE A 161 2.15 -29.84 12.54
C ILE A 161 3.68 -29.84 12.52
N GLN A 162 4.29 -30.41 11.47
CA GLN A 162 5.75 -30.41 11.31
C GLN A 162 6.32 -28.99 11.35
N LEU A 163 5.67 -28.03 10.67
CA LEU A 163 6.08 -26.63 10.67
C LEU A 163 5.93 -25.96 12.04
N ILE A 164 4.88 -26.28 12.80
CA ILE A 164 4.66 -25.77 14.16
C ILE A 164 5.76 -26.27 15.10
N ARG A 165 6.07 -27.58 15.08
CA ARG A 165 7.18 -28.15 15.86
C ARG A 165 8.51 -27.52 15.49
N LEU A 166 8.82 -27.45 14.19
CA LEU A 166 10.04 -26.80 13.71
C LEU A 166 10.18 -25.38 14.26
N LYS A 167 9.12 -24.57 14.17
CA LYS A 167 9.13 -23.20 14.71
C LYS A 167 9.44 -23.19 16.21
N LYS A 168 8.85 -24.09 17.00
CA LYS A 168 9.14 -24.21 18.43
C LYS A 168 10.60 -24.58 18.68
N ASP A 169 11.16 -25.51 17.91
CA ASP A 169 12.57 -25.93 18.02
C ASP A 169 13.52 -24.75 17.75
N TYR A 170 13.16 -23.86 16.82
CA TYR A 170 13.88 -22.60 16.56
C TYR A 170 13.50 -21.44 17.51
N GLY A 171 12.86 -21.73 18.65
CA GLY A 171 12.60 -20.75 19.70
C GLY A 171 11.49 -19.75 19.39
N TRP A 172 10.57 -20.06 18.47
CA TRP A 172 9.39 -19.24 18.25
C TRP A 172 8.47 -19.32 19.48
N ILE A 173 7.93 -18.16 19.85
CA ILE A 173 7.06 -18.01 21.03
C ILE A 173 5.60 -17.87 20.61
N ALA A 174 4.67 -18.18 21.50
CA ALA A 174 3.26 -17.91 21.26
C ALA A 174 2.98 -16.41 21.38
N CYS A 175 2.17 -15.88 20.45
CA CYS A 175 1.69 -14.51 20.49
C CYS A 175 0.95 -14.26 21.80
N LYS A 176 1.33 -13.20 22.53
CA LYS A 176 0.73 -12.83 23.83
C LYS A 176 -0.77 -12.55 23.78
N ARG A 177 -1.34 -12.31 22.59
CA ARG A 177 -2.78 -12.00 22.40
C ARG A 177 -3.60 -13.18 21.86
N CYS A 178 -3.10 -13.91 20.85
CA CYS A 178 -3.90 -14.93 20.14
C CYS A 178 -3.28 -16.33 20.13
N GLY A 179 -2.11 -16.54 20.74
CA GLY A 179 -1.43 -17.83 20.79
C GLY A 179 -0.73 -18.27 19.49
N ARG A 180 -0.89 -17.54 18.38
CA ARG A 180 -0.19 -17.84 17.12
C ARG A 180 1.32 -17.74 17.29
N LEU A 181 2.10 -18.69 16.74
CA LEU A 181 3.56 -18.65 16.82
C LEU A 181 4.16 -17.44 16.08
N THR A 182 5.03 -16.71 16.76
CA THR A 182 5.78 -15.54 16.26
C THR A 182 7.28 -15.66 16.58
N PRO A 183 8.13 -14.91 15.85
CA PRO A 183 9.55 -14.79 16.20
C PRO A 183 9.72 -14.21 17.60
N LYS A 184 10.81 -14.57 18.29
CA LYS A 184 11.11 -14.14 19.66
C LYS A 184 11.20 -12.61 19.79
N GLU A 185 11.68 -11.93 18.75
CA GLU A 185 11.82 -10.48 18.68
C GLU A 185 10.46 -9.76 18.59
N LYS A 186 9.39 -10.49 18.23
CA LYS A 186 8.05 -9.94 18.00
C LYS A 186 7.01 -10.75 18.80
N PRO A 187 6.82 -10.45 20.09
CA PRO A 187 5.94 -11.22 20.98
C PRO A 187 4.45 -11.08 20.67
N ILE A 188 4.06 -10.15 19.79
CA ILE A 188 2.69 -9.98 19.30
C ILE A 188 2.73 -10.13 17.79
N CYS A 189 1.82 -10.94 17.24
CA CYS A 189 1.77 -11.18 15.80
C CYS A 189 1.30 -9.92 15.04
N PHE A 190 1.63 -9.81 13.76
CA PHE A 190 1.27 -8.65 12.93
C PHE A 190 -0.23 -8.37 12.91
N ASN A 191 -1.07 -9.41 12.87
CA ASN A 191 -2.52 -9.25 12.90
C ASN A 191 -2.99 -8.65 14.23
N CYS A 192 -2.50 -9.18 15.35
CA CYS A 192 -2.82 -8.65 16.67
C CYS A 192 -2.28 -7.23 16.87
N LEU A 193 -1.09 -6.90 16.36
CA LEU A 193 -0.59 -5.52 16.41
C LEU A 193 -1.48 -4.56 15.62
N ARG A 194 -2.01 -5.01 14.48
CA ARG A 194 -2.99 -4.25 13.69
C ARG A 194 -4.29 -4.06 14.49
N GLU A 195 -4.83 -5.12 15.08
CA GLU A 195 -6.05 -5.05 15.91
C GLU A 195 -5.87 -4.10 17.11
N ILE A 196 -4.76 -4.20 17.84
CA ILE A 196 -4.44 -3.28 18.95
C ILE A 196 -4.42 -1.82 18.47
N LYS A 197 -3.84 -1.59 17.29
CA LYS A 197 -3.82 -0.25 16.70
C LYS A 197 -5.23 0.21 16.33
N GLU A 198 -6.05 -0.65 15.73
CA GLU A 198 -7.42 -0.33 15.34
C GLU A 198 -8.30 -0.05 16.57
N GLU A 199 -8.13 -0.80 17.66
CA GLU A 199 -8.79 -0.55 18.95
C GLU A 199 -8.43 0.83 19.50
N LYS A 200 -7.13 1.16 19.53
CA LYS A 200 -6.66 2.50 19.92
C LYS A 200 -7.23 3.60 19.01
N GLU A 201 -7.27 3.38 17.69
CA GLU A 201 -7.87 4.34 16.74
C GLU A 201 -9.37 4.52 17.00
N ALA A 202 -10.09 3.44 17.33
CA ALA A 202 -11.51 3.48 17.66
C ALA A 202 -11.77 4.25 18.96
N THR A 203 -11.02 3.98 20.04
CA THR A 203 -11.17 4.71 21.31
C THR A 203 -10.84 6.20 21.15
N ILE A 204 -9.85 6.57 20.33
CA ILE A 204 -9.58 7.98 20.02
C ILE A 204 -10.80 8.63 19.33
N ILE A 205 -11.45 7.92 18.41
CA ILE A 205 -12.65 8.41 17.74
C ILE A 205 -13.80 8.58 18.75
N GLU A 206 -14.03 7.61 19.62
CA GLU A 206 -15.03 7.71 20.70
C GLU A 206 -14.80 8.95 21.59
N ILE A 207 -13.55 9.22 21.97
CA ILE A 207 -13.19 10.43 22.72
C ILE A 207 -13.51 11.70 21.93
N PHE A 208 -13.26 11.72 20.63
CA PHE A 208 -13.60 12.87 19.79
C PHE A 208 -15.12 13.05 19.58
N GLU A 209 -15.92 11.99 19.69
CA GLU A 209 -17.38 12.11 19.61
C GLU A 209 -17.95 12.87 20.83
N GLU A 210 -17.37 12.62 22.02
CA GLU A 210 -17.73 13.27 23.29
C GLU A 210 -17.04 14.64 23.48
N MET A 211 -15.74 14.71 23.17
CA MET A 211 -14.90 15.91 23.30
C MET A 211 -14.18 16.25 21.99
N PRO A 212 -14.90 16.79 20.98
CA PRO A 212 -14.34 17.21 19.69
C PRO A 212 -13.09 18.11 19.75
N TRP A 213 -12.94 18.87 20.83
CA TRP A 213 -11.84 19.83 21.02
C TRP A 213 -10.62 19.24 21.73
N ALA A 214 -10.69 17.99 22.19
CA ALA A 214 -9.63 17.35 22.96
C ALA A 214 -8.30 17.37 22.21
N ASN A 215 -7.24 17.78 22.91
CA ASN A 215 -5.89 17.81 22.38
C ASN A 215 -5.16 16.47 22.67
N TYR A 216 -3.90 16.37 22.25
CA TYR A 216 -3.11 15.15 22.48
C TYR A 216 -2.94 14.81 23.97
N GLN A 217 -2.71 15.81 24.82
CA GLN A 217 -2.54 15.62 26.26
C GLN A 217 -3.80 15.06 26.88
N ASP A 218 -4.97 15.59 26.52
CA ASP A 218 -6.27 15.10 27.00
C ASP A 218 -6.46 13.63 26.59
N ILE A 219 -6.25 13.29 25.31
CA ILE A 219 -6.46 11.94 24.79
C ILE A 219 -5.45 10.93 25.35
N SER A 220 -4.20 11.35 25.56
CA SER A 220 -3.14 10.49 26.09
C SER A 220 -3.39 10.01 27.53
N GLN A 221 -4.29 10.66 28.26
CA GLN A 221 -4.71 10.22 29.61
C GLN A 221 -5.59 8.97 29.56
N TYR A 222 -6.30 8.74 28.44
CA TYR A 222 -7.24 7.62 28.29
C TYR A 222 -6.67 6.48 27.44
N VAL A 223 -5.81 6.79 26.45
CA VAL A 223 -5.28 5.82 25.49
C VAL A 223 -3.80 6.04 25.26
N ASP A 224 -3.01 4.96 25.36
CA ASP A 224 -1.61 4.94 24.95
C ASP A 224 -1.50 5.17 23.43
N CYS A 225 -1.26 6.42 23.04
CA CYS A 225 -1.21 6.85 21.64
C CYS A 225 -0.08 7.87 21.44
N ASN A 226 0.24 8.13 20.17
CA ASN A 226 1.19 9.19 19.82
C ASN A 226 0.48 10.34 19.10
N MET A 227 1.14 11.50 19.06
CA MET A 227 0.59 12.72 18.45
C MET A 227 0.17 12.52 16.99
N ASN A 228 0.92 11.73 16.22
CA ASN A 228 0.60 11.45 14.81
C ASN A 228 -0.68 10.63 14.66
N MET A 229 -0.92 9.68 15.57
CA MET A 229 -2.13 8.86 15.60
C MET A 229 -3.36 9.70 15.89
N VAL A 230 -3.29 10.57 16.91
CA VAL A 230 -4.35 11.52 17.26
C VAL A 230 -4.65 12.47 16.10
N LYS A 231 -3.61 13.09 15.51
CA LYS A 231 -3.76 13.96 14.34
C LYS A 231 -4.44 13.24 13.18
N LYS A 232 -3.97 12.03 12.85
CA LYS A 232 -4.55 11.22 11.77
C LYS A 232 -6.05 10.93 12.01
N MET A 233 -6.44 10.59 13.24
CA MET A 233 -7.85 10.33 13.57
C MET A 233 -8.70 11.61 13.49
N ARG A 234 -8.18 12.74 14.00
CA ARG A 234 -8.83 14.04 13.88
C ARG A 234 -9.05 14.43 12.42
N ASP A 235 -8.02 14.35 11.59
CA ASP A 235 -8.10 14.66 10.15
C ASP A 235 -9.13 13.75 9.46
N LYS A 236 -9.16 12.46 9.81
CA LYS A 236 -10.14 11.50 9.27
C LYS A 236 -11.58 11.87 9.63
N LEU A 237 -11.84 12.26 10.88
CA LEU A 237 -13.18 12.70 11.31
C LEU A 237 -13.60 14.00 10.65
N ILE A 238 -12.70 14.99 10.58
CA ILE A 238 -12.93 16.26 9.86
C ILE A 238 -13.35 15.97 8.43
N GLN A 239 -12.59 15.15 7.70
CA GLN A 239 -12.90 14.81 6.31
C GLN A 239 -14.23 14.06 6.18
N MET A 240 -14.51 13.12 7.09
CA MET A 240 -15.77 12.37 7.08
C MET A 240 -16.99 13.28 7.30
N ILE A 241 -16.92 14.19 8.28
CA ILE A 241 -18.00 15.12 8.60
C ILE A 241 -18.15 16.16 7.48
N ALA A 242 -17.04 16.76 7.04
CA ALA A 242 -17.01 17.71 5.91
C ALA A 242 -17.55 17.11 4.60
N SER A 243 -17.42 15.80 4.39
CA SER A 243 -17.95 15.14 3.18
C SER A 243 -19.48 15.04 3.15
N LYS A 244 -20.14 15.12 4.31
CA LYS A 244 -21.59 14.95 4.47
C LYS A 244 -22.32 16.28 4.70
N LEU A 245 -21.62 17.31 5.14
CA LEU A 245 -22.20 18.63 5.42
C LEU A 245 -22.59 19.39 4.15
N SER A 246 -23.71 20.09 4.24
CA SER A 246 -24.13 21.06 3.21
C SER A 246 -23.25 22.32 3.31
N PRO A 247 -22.88 22.96 2.19
CA PRO A 247 -22.11 24.21 2.20
C PRO A 247 -22.77 25.37 2.95
N ASP A 248 -24.09 25.31 3.12
CA ASP A 248 -24.90 26.35 3.77
C ASP A 248 -25.36 25.97 5.18
N ASP A 249 -24.88 24.84 5.71
CA ASP A 249 -25.19 24.39 7.07
C ASP A 249 -24.17 24.93 8.07
N TYR A 250 -24.64 25.84 8.93
CA TYR A 250 -23.84 26.50 9.97
C TYR A 250 -24.33 26.18 11.38
N THR A 251 -25.43 25.44 11.53
CA THR A 251 -26.16 25.31 12.80
C THR A 251 -26.30 23.87 13.27
N SER A 252 -26.09 22.88 12.40
CA SER A 252 -26.15 21.47 12.80
C SER A 252 -25.09 21.12 13.85
N VAL A 253 -25.37 20.07 14.61
CA VAL A 253 -24.42 19.52 15.59
C VAL A 253 -23.13 19.10 14.89
N GLU A 254 -23.23 18.57 13.67
CA GLU A 254 -22.11 18.19 12.81
C GLU A 254 -21.28 19.41 12.37
N ALA A 255 -21.91 20.52 12.02
CA ALA A 255 -21.23 21.76 11.65
C ALA A 255 -20.44 22.33 12.85
N ILE A 256 -21.06 22.35 14.03
CA ILE A 256 -20.42 22.79 15.27
C ILE A 256 -19.26 21.86 15.64
N LYS A 257 -19.48 20.54 15.62
CA LYS A 257 -18.46 19.51 15.89
C LYS A 257 -17.28 19.60 14.93
N LEU A 258 -17.51 19.89 13.65
CA LEU A 258 -16.45 20.10 12.65
C LEU A 258 -15.56 21.29 13.01
N VAL A 259 -16.16 22.42 13.42
CA VAL A 259 -15.42 23.63 13.82
C VAL A 259 -14.58 23.34 15.06
N MET A 260 -15.13 22.63 16.04
CA MET A 260 -14.42 22.24 17.27
C MET A 260 -13.24 21.33 16.97
N LEU A 261 -13.42 20.31 16.12
CA LEU A 261 -12.33 19.41 15.69
C LEU A 261 -11.23 20.18 14.95
N TYR A 262 -11.61 21.07 14.03
CA TYR A 262 -10.64 21.79 13.20
C TYR A 262 -9.85 22.83 13.99
N LYS A 263 -10.51 23.58 14.87
CA LYS A 263 -9.88 24.64 15.67
C LYS A 263 -9.32 24.16 17.00
N ALA A 264 -9.71 22.97 17.47
CA ALA A 264 -9.43 22.48 18.82
C ALA A 264 -9.89 23.49 19.91
N ILE A 265 -11.13 23.97 19.80
CA ILE A 265 -11.72 24.96 20.70
C ILE A 265 -12.96 24.38 21.39
N SER A 266 -13.06 24.56 22.71
CA SER A 266 -14.18 24.09 23.54
C SER A 266 -15.51 24.80 23.22
N PRO A 267 -16.66 24.21 23.56
CA PRO A 267 -17.98 24.78 23.24
C PRO A 267 -18.15 26.21 23.78
N GLU A 268 -17.63 26.48 24.98
CA GLU A 268 -17.74 27.77 25.68
C GLU A 268 -17.07 28.93 24.93
N LYS A 269 -16.08 28.62 24.08
CA LYS A 269 -15.31 29.59 23.31
C LYS A 269 -15.84 29.76 21.88
N LEU A 270 -16.89 29.02 21.51
CA LEU A 270 -17.52 29.15 20.19
C LEU A 270 -18.43 30.36 20.15
N ASN A 271 -18.43 31.03 19.00
CA ASN A 271 -19.41 32.03 18.65
C ASN A 271 -19.77 31.91 17.17
N GLU A 272 -20.87 32.56 16.78
CA GLU A 272 -21.41 32.48 15.42
C GLU A 272 -20.41 32.93 14.35
N TYR A 273 -19.57 33.91 14.68
CA TYR A 273 -18.50 34.38 13.78
C TYR A 273 -17.44 33.31 13.53
N ILE A 274 -16.93 32.66 14.59
CA ILE A 274 -15.91 31.59 14.48
C ILE A 274 -16.46 30.42 13.68
N ILE A 275 -17.72 30.05 13.90
CA ILE A 275 -18.39 28.98 13.17
C ILE A 275 -18.47 29.32 11.67
N LYS A 276 -19.03 30.49 11.33
CA LYS A 276 -19.18 30.94 9.94
C LYS A 276 -17.83 31.12 9.23
N ASP A 277 -16.84 31.75 9.86
CA ASP A 277 -15.50 31.95 9.28
C ASP A 277 -14.80 30.61 9.01
N THR A 278 -14.86 29.69 9.98
CA THR A 278 -14.20 28.39 9.86
C THR A 278 -14.84 27.53 8.77
N LEU A 279 -16.18 27.43 8.75
CA LEU A 279 -16.91 26.66 7.74
C LEU A 279 -16.73 27.25 6.34
N ASN A 280 -16.71 28.58 6.21
CA ASN A 280 -16.41 29.24 4.93
C ASN A 280 -14.99 28.97 4.42
N LYS A 281 -13.98 28.91 5.32
CA LYS A 281 -12.61 28.53 4.96
C LYS A 281 -12.51 27.08 4.52
N LEU A 282 -13.21 26.19 5.22
CA LEU A 282 -13.28 24.77 4.88
C LEU A 282 -14.13 24.50 3.63
N ARG A 283 -14.92 25.47 3.17
CA ARG A 283 -15.91 25.32 2.09
C ARG A 283 -15.33 24.74 0.81
N PHE A 284 -14.08 25.05 0.46
CA PHE A 284 -13.43 24.54 -0.74
C PHE A 284 -12.79 23.15 -0.59
N ASP A 285 -12.66 22.66 0.65
CA ASP A 285 -12.14 21.34 1.01
C ASP A 285 -13.27 20.33 1.32
N MET A 286 -14.54 20.74 1.21
CA MET A 286 -15.73 19.89 1.41
C MET A 286 -16.15 19.14 0.13
N ALA A 287 -16.67 17.91 0.26
CA ALA A 287 -16.95 16.99 -0.86
C ALA A 287 -17.95 17.51 -1.93
N PHE A 288 -18.76 18.53 -1.60
CA PHE A 288 -19.67 19.18 -2.53
C PHE A 288 -18.95 19.74 -3.77
N TRP A 289 -17.74 20.30 -3.59
CA TRP A 289 -16.98 20.92 -4.69
C TRP A 289 -16.22 19.91 -5.55
N ASP A 290 -15.82 18.78 -4.98
CA ASP A 290 -15.23 17.67 -5.74
C ASP A 290 -16.29 16.99 -6.63
N ASN A 291 -17.51 16.79 -6.11
CA ASN A 291 -18.62 16.23 -6.90
C ASN A 291 -19.08 17.19 -8.02
N ASN A 292 -19.08 18.51 -7.80
CA ASN A 292 -19.39 19.49 -8.84
C ASN A 292 -18.26 19.66 -9.87
N LYS A 293 -16.98 19.55 -9.50
CA LYS A 293 -15.87 19.49 -10.47
C LYS A 293 -15.99 18.31 -11.44
N ILE A 294 -16.50 17.16 -10.96
CA ILE A 294 -16.73 15.98 -11.80
C ILE A 294 -17.93 16.19 -12.75
N LYS A 295 -19.00 16.85 -12.29
CA LYS A 295 -20.17 17.19 -13.13
C LYS A 295 -19.88 18.26 -14.17
N VAL A 296 -19.07 19.27 -13.84
CA VAL A 296 -18.69 20.36 -14.77
C VAL A 296 -17.72 19.87 -15.86
N LYS A 297 -16.89 18.85 -15.59
CA LYS A 297 -16.02 18.22 -16.61
C LYS A 297 -16.73 17.25 -17.56
N ARG A 298 -18.02 16.96 -17.32
CA ARG A 298 -18.84 16.05 -18.13
C ARG A 298 -19.91 16.79 -18.96
N LYS A 299 -19.90 18.13 -18.95
CA LYS A 299 -20.66 18.96 -19.87
C LYS A 299 -19.73 19.55 -20.91
#